data_AF-A0A668AGT3-F1
#
_entry.id   AF-A0A668AGT3-F1
#
_cell.length_a   1.000
_cell.length_b   1.000
_cell.length_c   1.000
_cell.angle_alpha   90.00
_cell.angle_beta   90.00
_cell.angle_gamma   90.00
#
_symmetry.space_group_name_H-M   'P 1'
#
loop_
_entity.id
_entity.type
_entity.pdbx_description
1 polymer ?
#
loop_
_entity_poly.entity_id
_entity_poly.type
_entity_poly.pdbx_seq_one_letter_code
_entity_poly.pdbx_strand_id
1 'polypeptide(L)'
;MARNLSFSVPGQDFQIQRGDRLSSGSSDYMVLDFLGEGSFGKVTRCVELDTYKTVAIKIMKKRQQAMRDAQLEVRKQIRVLKGKKCYG
;
A
#
# COMPACT_ATOMS: atom_id res chain seq x y z
N MET A 1 5.01 19.43 -7.51
CA MET A 1 6.06 18.39 -7.53
C MET A 1 5.65 17.28 -6.56
N ALA A 2 5.65 16.03 -6.98
CA ALA A 2 5.41 14.90 -6.07
C ALA A 2 6.73 14.54 -5.37
N ARG A 3 6.75 14.51 -4.03
CA ARG A 3 7.92 14.02 -3.27
C ARG A 3 7.84 12.48 -3.25
N ASN A 4 8.92 11.81 -3.65
CA ASN A 4 9.00 10.36 -3.56
C ASN A 4 9.40 9.98 -2.14
N LEU A 5 8.42 9.59 -1.32
CA LEU A 5 8.61 9.17 0.07
C LEU A 5 8.31 7.66 0.17
N SER A 6 9.30 6.87 0.58
CA SER A 6 9.14 5.44 0.80
C SER A 6 9.09 5.14 2.30
N PHE A 7 7.93 4.72 2.79
CA PHE A 7 7.76 4.30 4.18
C PHE A 7 7.81 2.77 4.26
N SER A 8 8.74 2.25 5.05
CA SER A 8 8.83 0.82 5.38
C SER A 8 8.52 0.65 6.85
N VAL A 9 7.31 0.20 7.19
CA VAL A 9 6.96 -0.16 8.56
C VAL A 9 7.54 -1.55 8.90
N PRO A 10 8.39 -1.68 9.94
CA PRO A 10 8.85 -2.99 10.42
C PRO A 10 7.71 -3.70 11.18
N GLY A 11 7.57 -5.01 10.98
CA GLY A 11 6.64 -5.85 11.75
C GLY A 11 5.14 -5.69 11.49
N GLN A 12 4.67 -4.61 10.86
CA GLN A 12 3.25 -4.41 10.57
C GLN A 12 2.97 -4.51 9.07
N ASP A 13 2.15 -5.50 8.74
CA ASP A 13 1.70 -5.86 7.40
C ASP A 13 0.76 -4.77 6.86
N PHE A 14 1.28 -3.68 6.31
CA PHE A 14 0.50 -2.70 5.52
C PHE A 14 -0.71 -2.02 6.21
N GLN A 15 -0.87 -2.18 7.52
CA GLN A 15 -1.97 -1.65 8.32
C GLN A 15 -1.68 -0.23 8.78
N ILE A 16 -1.85 0.72 7.86
CA ILE A 16 -1.83 2.16 8.17
C ILE A 16 -3.27 2.62 8.38
N GLN A 17 -3.51 3.32 9.48
CA GLN A 17 -4.80 3.83 9.93
C GLN A 17 -4.77 5.35 10.09
N ARG A 18 -5.96 5.94 10.20
CA ARG A 18 -6.10 7.37 10.50
C ARG A 18 -5.50 7.67 11.88
N GLY A 19 -4.73 8.75 11.97
CA GLY A 19 -4.01 9.14 13.17
C GLY A 19 -2.59 8.59 13.26
N ASP A 20 -2.21 7.64 12.40
CA ASP A 20 -0.84 7.14 12.38
C ASP A 20 0.15 8.24 11.99
N ARG A 21 1.30 8.23 12.66
CA ARG A 21 2.43 9.12 12.35
C ARG A 21 3.41 8.40 11.43
N LEU A 22 3.71 9.04 10.30
CA LEU A 22 4.72 8.60 9.35
C LEU A 22 5.92 9.54 9.46
N SER A 23 7.09 8.99 9.77
CA SER A 23 8.32 9.76 9.92
C SER A 23 9.27 9.48 8.77
N SER A 24 9.72 10.53 8.11
CA SER A 24 10.88 10.51 7.21
C SER A 24 12.11 11.00 7.97
N GLY A 25 13.30 10.88 7.36
CA GLY A 25 14.53 11.39 7.97
C GLY A 25 14.53 12.91 8.21
N SER A 26 13.60 13.66 7.62
CA SER A 26 13.55 15.13 7.70
C SER A 26 12.19 15.73 8.02
N SER A 27 11.12 14.94 8.10
CA SER A 27 9.77 15.47 8.30
C SER A 27 8.83 14.41 8.86
N ASP A 28 7.85 14.86 9.63
CA ASP A 28 6.77 14.02 10.15
C ASP A 28 5.44 14.31 9.45
N TYR A 29 4.62 13.28 9.33
CA TYR A 29 3.31 13.37 8.71
C TYR A 29 2.28 12.64 9.56
N MET A 30 1.04 13.13 9.59
CA MET A 30 -0.08 12.43 10.22
C MET A 30 -1.11 12.02 9.18
N VAL A 31 -1.53 10.75 9.23
CA VAL A 31 -2.52 10.18 8.32
C VAL A 31 -3.90 10.72 8.68
N LEU A 32 -4.52 11.41 7.73
CA LEU A 32 -5.88 11.93 7.87
C LEU A 32 -6.91 10.95 7.29
N ASP A 33 -6.59 10.34 6.15
CA ASP A 33 -7.54 9.49 5.44
C ASP A 33 -6.88 8.54 4.44
N PHE A 34 -7.63 7.56 3.99
CA PHE A 34 -7.24 6.67 2.91
C PHE A 34 -7.81 7.16 1.57
N LEU A 35 -6.96 7.22 0.54
CA LEU A 35 -7.35 7.69 -0.80
C LEU A 35 -7.52 6.55 -1.81
N GLY A 36 -6.79 5.44 -1.65
CA GLY A 36 -6.92 4.30 -2.57
C GLY A 36 -5.78 3.30 -2.48
N GLU A 37 -6.06 2.06 -2.87
CA GLU A 37 -5.09 0.96 -2.88
C GLU A 37 -5.05 0.35 -4.28
N GLY A 38 -3.84 0.09 -4.76
CA GLY A 38 -3.63 -0.62 -6.01
C GLY A 38 -2.47 -1.60 -5.89
N SER A 39 -2.11 -2.23 -7.01
CA SER A 39 -1.08 -3.27 -7.07
C SER A 39 0.27 -2.82 -6.49
N PHE A 40 0.59 -1.53 -6.59
CA PHE A 40 1.87 -0.98 -6.17
C PHE A 40 1.89 -0.54 -4.69
N GLY A 41 0.73 -0.37 -4.06
CA GLY A 41 0.69 0.14 -2.68
C GLY A 41 -0.57 0.92 -2.35
N LYS A 42 -0.49 1.58 -1.18
CA LYS A 42 -1.58 2.31 -0.53
C LYS A 42 -1.34 3.81 -0.64
N VAL A 43 -2.35 4.60 -0.99
CA VAL A 43 -2.27 6.06 -1.02
C VAL A 43 -3.12 6.62 0.12
N THR A 44 -2.52 7.50 0.91
CA THR A 44 -3.15 8.15 2.07
C THR A 44 -3.10 9.66 1.90
N ARG A 45 -4.09 10.36 2.45
CA ARG A 45 -4.07 11.81 2.65
C ARG A 45 -3.45 12.08 4.01
N CYS A 46 -2.40 12.88 4.04
CA CYS A 46 -1.68 13.21 5.25
C CYS A 46 -1.51 14.72 5.40
N VAL A 47 -1.19 15.17 6.60
CA VAL A 47 -0.69 16.53 6.87
C VAL A 47 0.79 16.44 7.27
N GLU A 48 1.66 17.22 6.64
CA GLU A 48 3.05 17.41 7.08
C GLU A 48 3.04 18.28 8.35
N LEU A 49 3.62 17.79 9.45
CA LEU A 49 3.49 18.43 10.76
C LEU A 49 4.28 19.75 10.87
N ASP A 50 5.33 19.92 10.08
CA ASP A 50 6.15 21.14 10.09
C ASP A 50 5.51 22.30 9.32
N THR A 51 4.85 21.99 8.20
CA THR A 51 4.31 23.01 7.28
C THR A 51 2.79 23.09 7.27
N TYR A 52 2.12 22.13 7.93
CA TYR A 52 0.67 21.91 7.91
C TYR A 52 0.08 21.73 6.50
N LYS A 53 0.91 21.41 5.51
CA LYS A 53 0.45 21.17 4.14
C LYS A 53 -0.18 19.78 4.04
N THR A 54 -1.35 19.73 3.39
CA THR A 54 -1.99 18.47 3.03
C THR A 54 -1.28 17.86 1.82
N VAL A 55 -0.90 16.59 1.93
CA VAL A 55 -0.16 15.85 0.91
C VAL A 55 -0.75 14.46 0.71
N ALA A 56 -0.49 13.86 -0.45
CA ALA A 56 -0.78 12.45 -0.70
C ALA A 56 0.50 11.62 -0.54
N ILE A 57 0.47 10.58 0.30
CA ILE A 57 1.61 9.69 0.55
C ILE A 57 1.29 8.29 0.01
N LYS A 58 2.15 7.78 -0.88
CA LYS A 58 2.07 6.42 -1.41
C LYS A 58 3.02 5.49 -0.67
N ILE A 59 2.46 4.58 0.11
CA ILE A 59 3.17 3.57 0.87
C ILE A 59 3.35 2.35 -0.05
N MET A 60 4.59 1.97 -0.33
CA MET A 60 4.93 0.92 -1.29
C MET A 60 4.92 -0.47 -0.64
N LYS A 61 4.37 -1.47 -1.34
CA LYS A 61 4.40 -2.88 -0.88
C LYS A 61 5.84 -3.38 -0.78
N LYS A 62 6.16 -4.13 0.29
CA LYS A 62 7.44 -4.87 0.36
C LYS A 62 7.49 -5.88 -0.80
N ARG A 63 8.67 -6.07 -1.41
CA ARG A 63 8.84 -7.00 -2.54
C ARG A 63 8.31 -8.41 -2.25
N GLN A 64 8.57 -8.93 -1.05
CA GLN A 64 8.06 -10.23 -0.62
C GLN A 64 6.53 -10.27 -0.56
N GLN A 65 5.88 -9.19 -0.14
CA GLN A 65 4.43 -9.07 -0.10
C GLN A 65 3.84 -9.04 -1.50
N ALA A 66 4.43 -8.24 -2.39
CA ALA A 66 4.01 -8.19 -3.80
C ALA A 66 4.11 -9.57 -4.48
N MET A 67 5.18 -10.33 -4.19
CA MET A 67 5.34 -11.70 -4.70
C MET A 67 4.28 -12.65 -4.15
N ARG A 68 3.96 -12.56 -2.85
CA ARG A 68 2.87 -13.35 -2.23
C ARG A 68 1.51 -13.04 -2.85
N ASP A 69 1.18 -11.76 -3.01
CA ASP A 69 -0.07 -11.32 -3.62
C ASP A 69 -0.20 -11.84 -5.05
N ALA A 70 0.87 -11.73 -5.85
CA ALA A 70 0.91 -12.26 -7.21
C ALA A 70 0.71 -13.79 -7.26
N GLN A 71 1.38 -14.53 -6.37
CA GLN A 71 1.21 -15.99 -6.25
C GLN A 71 -0.22 -16.38 -5.87
N LEU A 72 -0.85 -15.63 -4.96
CA LEU A 72 -2.24 -15.86 -4.56
C LEU A 72 -3.20 -15.65 -5.73
N GLU A 73 -2.98 -14.59 -6.52
CA GLU A 73 -3.80 -14.29 -7.69
C GLU A 73 -3.68 -15.37 -8.77
N VAL A 74 -2.45 -15.82 -9.06
CA VAL A 74 -2.20 -16.94 -9.97
C VAL A 74 -2.89 -18.22 -9.48
N ARG A 75 -2.83 -18.51 -8.17
CA ARG A 75 -3.52 -19.68 -7.59
C ARG A 75 -5.04 -19.62 -7.74
N LYS A 76 -5.66 -18.43 -7.59
CA LYS A 76 -7.09 -18.24 -7.84
C LYS A 76 -7.45 -18.52 -9.30
N GLN A 77 -6.66 -17.99 -10.24
CA GLN A 77 -6.83 -18.21 -11.67
C GLN A 77 -6.75 -19.71 -12.03
N ILE A 78 -5.77 -20.45 -11.48
CA ILE A 78 -5.63 -21.90 -11.70
C ILE A 78 -6.86 -22.66 -11.20
N ARG A 79 -7.47 -22.26 -10.07
CA ARG A 79 -8.69 -22.90 -9.55
C ARG A 79 -9.87 -22.73 -10.52
N VAL A 80 -10.04 -21.53 -11.08
CA VAL A 80 -11.09 -21.24 -12.06
C VAL A 80 -10.90 -22.06 -13.34
N LEU A 81 -9.66 -22.16 -13.83
CA LEU A 81 -9.35 -22.96 -15.01
C LEU A 81 -9.66 -24.46 -14.82
N LYS A 82 -9.38 -25.02 -13.63
CA LYS A 82 -9.72 -26.42 -13.31
C LYS A 82 -11.23 -26.70 -13.22
N GLY A 83 -12.06 -25.66 -13.08
CA GLY A 83 -13.52 -25.75 -13.07
C GLY A 83 -14.16 -25.74 -14.46
N LYS A 84 -13.43 -25.35 -15.52
CA LYS A 84 -13.90 -25.43 -16.90
C LYS A 84 -13.48 -26.76 -17.54
N LYS A 85 -14.07 -27.87 -17.10
CA LYS A 85 -14.12 -29.07 -17.94
C LYS A 85 -15.19 -28.84 -19.00
N CYS A 86 -14.80 -28.34 -20.16
CA CYS A 86 -15.65 -28.44 -21.33
C CYS A 86 -15.70 -29.92 -21.70
N TYR A 87 -16.78 -30.61 -21.33
CA TYR A 87 -17.12 -31.91 -21.91
C TYR A 87 -17.57 -31.63 -23.35
N GLY A 88 -16.74 -32.01 -24.31
CA GLY A 88 -17.09 -32.13 -25.72
C GLY A 88 -17.39 -33.58 -26.05
#